data_AF-A0A2G9S765-F1
#
_entry.id   AF-A0A2G9S765-F1
#
_cell.length_a   1.000
_cell.length_b   1.000
_cell.length_c   1.000
_cell.angle_alpha   90.00
_cell.angle_beta   90.00
_cell.angle_gamma   90.00
#
_symmetry.space_group_name_H-M   'P 1'
#
loop_
_entity.id
_entity.type
_entity.pdbx_description
1 polymer ?
#
loop_
_entity_poly.entity_id
_entity_poly.type
_entity_poly.pdbx_seq_one_letter_code
_entity_poly.pdbx_strand_id
1 'polypeptide(L)'
;MVPRPPKQTEDYDNLLTDEITNVGDFHMPDINWNSQIAITRKSRDAMEALNGVFPGTKKQGRLDGPLFLFSSDTLLCFHISHIVISSAECNALEKADSLARGAALKWASGVFCRPDQLALLGQYRRRETQRNNSIQSRLKSALQSYLEGVDLGLSQLRAAHTEVHHIQKALSEAQEIWRATEGSLSHQETIQQLVMEHTQLSVVIQSLPHVYAVPKLIDQTKEFIEKQQLLEAHINLRDLESLRDNVLYRLQKAGPLLSTTEDGQQNGEALDLVRQFFARVQDLSEELGGAIFSLAHSALTVARCDPTILVSAVRIIEREELLDVEESRGPPQLLWKPPGRPKRWRDKFFQALEKGVCERLMESNIESEEINPTDLATHLKDIQCRMIEELLAASAVLVPCVPPHYDLCRNIGKMCHQIISHHLREILNHNLSHPALYRVLHWITIVYPSEDLMAHPELSPEIDISELGPLIPTEMMDEQMNRYTRSVRVRHGDV
;
A
#
# COMPACT_ATOMS: atom_id res chain seq x y z
N MET A 1 -16.15 -42.77 -29.87
CA MET A 1 -14.81 -43.39 -29.86
C MET A 1 -13.80 -42.27 -29.83
N VAL A 2 -13.24 -41.99 -28.66
CA VAL A 2 -12.25 -40.95 -28.37
C VAL A 2 -11.12 -41.67 -27.63
N PRO A 3 -9.86 -41.61 -28.06
CA PRO A 3 -8.78 -42.23 -27.29
C PRO A 3 -8.41 -41.30 -26.12
N ARG A 4 -8.46 -41.86 -24.90
CA ARG A 4 -7.96 -41.24 -23.67
C ARG A 4 -6.44 -41.11 -23.70
N PRO A 5 -5.86 -40.09 -23.07
CA PRO A 5 -4.42 -40.00 -22.84
C PRO A 5 -3.98 -41.00 -21.74
N PRO A 6 -2.71 -41.47 -21.76
CA PRO A 6 -2.22 -42.43 -20.79
C PRO A 6 -1.97 -41.77 -19.41
N LYS A 7 -2.21 -42.57 -18.37
CA LYS A 7 -2.01 -42.25 -16.96
C LYS A 7 -0.54 -41.94 -16.67
N GLN A 8 -0.27 -40.76 -16.13
CA GLN A 8 1.00 -40.44 -15.49
C GLN A 8 1.04 -41.08 -14.11
N THR A 9 2.13 -41.78 -13.85
CA THR A 9 2.55 -42.36 -12.57
C THR A 9 2.91 -41.26 -11.59
N GLU A 10 2.32 -41.35 -10.39
CA GLU A 10 2.74 -40.72 -9.15
C GLU A 10 4.20 -41.09 -8.83
N ASP A 11 5.04 -40.08 -8.61
CA ASP A 11 6.22 -40.08 -7.71
C ASP A 11 7.16 -38.93 -8.09
N TYR A 12 6.85 -37.70 -7.69
CA TYR A 12 7.81 -36.59 -7.57
C TYR A 12 7.19 -35.50 -6.69
N ASP A 13 7.01 -35.77 -5.39
CA ASP A 13 6.60 -34.73 -4.42
C ASP A 13 7.09 -35.01 -2.98
N ASN A 14 8.21 -35.71 -2.80
CA ASN A 14 8.81 -35.98 -1.48
C ASN A 14 10.33 -35.80 -1.48
N LEU A 15 10.82 -34.60 -1.77
CA LEU A 15 12.25 -34.29 -1.62
C LEU A 15 12.54 -32.84 -1.21
N LEU A 16 11.61 -32.17 -0.51
CA LEU A 16 11.83 -30.77 -0.10
C LEU A 16 11.44 -30.40 1.33
N THR A 17 11.22 -31.36 2.24
CA THR A 17 10.79 -31.02 3.62
C THR A 17 11.52 -31.73 4.76
N ASP A 18 12.67 -32.35 4.52
CA ASP A 18 13.48 -32.93 5.62
C ASP A 18 14.95 -32.53 5.48
N GLU A 19 15.29 -31.25 5.70
CA GLU A 19 16.66 -30.86 6.11
C GLU A 19 16.79 -29.40 6.57
N ILE A 20 15.79 -28.88 7.30
CA ILE A 20 15.96 -27.66 8.10
C ILE A 20 15.45 -27.95 9.50
N THR A 21 16.30 -28.57 10.32
CA THR A 21 16.38 -28.43 11.79
C THR A 21 17.32 -29.50 12.36
N ASN A 22 18.63 -29.30 12.21
CA ASN A 22 19.56 -29.76 13.23
C ASN A 22 20.84 -28.93 13.20
N VAL A 23 20.80 -27.83 13.95
CA VAL A 23 21.97 -27.06 14.36
C VAL A 23 22.73 -27.92 15.36
N GLY A 24 23.89 -28.42 14.95
CA GLY A 24 24.91 -29.02 15.81
C GLY A 24 26.24 -28.35 15.52
N ASP A 25 26.74 -27.61 16.50
CA ASP A 25 27.94 -26.77 16.48
C ASP A 25 29.15 -27.43 15.79
N PHE A 26 29.64 -26.80 14.71
CA PHE A 26 30.98 -27.05 14.18
C PHE A 26 31.84 -25.80 14.37
N HIS A 27 32.73 -25.90 15.35
CA HIS A 27 33.73 -24.90 15.67
C HIS A 27 34.71 -24.75 14.49
N MET A 28 34.70 -23.58 13.85
CA MET A 28 35.65 -23.19 12.81
C MET A 28 37.04 -22.98 13.44
N PRO A 29 38.14 -23.57 12.93
CA PRO A 29 39.48 -23.25 13.43
C PRO A 29 39.86 -21.82 13.00
N ASP A 30 40.29 -21.02 13.96
CA ASP A 30 40.76 -19.65 13.77
C ASP A 30 41.82 -19.57 12.66
N ILE A 31 41.42 -18.98 11.53
CA ILE A 31 42.35 -18.54 10.49
C ILE A 31 43.11 -17.36 11.07
N ASN A 32 44.40 -17.55 11.36
CA ASN A 32 45.27 -16.49 11.85
C ASN A 32 45.53 -15.47 10.72
N TRP A 33 44.64 -14.49 10.59
CA TRP A 33 44.73 -13.37 9.65
C TRP A 33 46.00 -12.52 9.83
N ASN A 34 46.61 -12.54 11.02
CA ASN A 34 47.86 -11.81 11.27
C ASN A 34 49.06 -12.43 10.52
N SER A 35 49.06 -13.73 10.26
CA SER A 35 50.09 -14.39 9.44
C SER A 35 50.01 -14.00 7.96
N GLN A 36 48.80 -13.88 7.39
CA GLN A 36 48.61 -13.43 6.01
C GLN A 36 48.89 -11.93 5.83
N ILE A 37 48.58 -11.11 6.84
CA ILE A 37 48.92 -9.68 6.86
C ILE A 37 50.43 -9.46 6.99
N ALA A 38 51.14 -10.30 7.76
CA ALA A 38 52.60 -10.22 7.90
C ALA A 38 53.35 -10.62 6.61
N ILE A 39 52.83 -11.60 5.87
CA ILE A 39 53.39 -12.04 4.58
C ILE A 39 53.15 -10.96 3.50
N THR A 40 51.98 -10.33 3.49
CA THR A 40 51.65 -9.24 2.54
C THR A 40 52.33 -7.91 2.85
N ARG A 41 52.70 -7.64 4.11
CA ARG A 41 53.57 -6.51 4.48
C ARG A 41 55.02 -6.74 4.09
N LYS A 42 55.58 -7.93 4.37
CA LYS A 42 56.96 -8.26 3.94
C LYS A 42 57.14 -8.26 2.43
N SER A 43 56.12 -8.66 1.66
CA SER A 43 56.17 -8.59 0.19
C SER A 43 56.03 -7.16 -0.34
N ARG A 44 55.30 -6.29 0.35
CA ARG A 44 55.21 -4.85 0.04
C ARG A 44 56.52 -4.12 0.34
N ASP A 45 57.12 -4.35 1.50
CA ASP A 45 58.39 -3.73 1.91
C ASP A 45 59.55 -4.20 1.01
N ALA A 46 59.51 -5.45 0.52
CA ALA A 46 60.46 -5.96 -0.46
C ALA A 46 60.26 -5.36 -1.87
N MET A 47 59.01 -5.10 -2.28
CA MET A 47 58.71 -4.41 -3.55
C MET A 47 59.05 -2.91 -3.51
N GLU A 48 58.88 -2.25 -2.37
CA GLU A 48 59.27 -0.84 -2.18
C GLU A 48 60.79 -0.66 -2.14
N ALA A 49 61.54 -1.62 -1.56
CA ALA A 49 63.01 -1.62 -1.58
C ALA A 49 63.59 -1.82 -3.00
N LEU A 50 62.89 -2.55 -3.88
CA LEU A 50 63.31 -2.77 -5.28
C LEU A 50 62.95 -1.59 -6.20
N ASN A 51 61.84 -0.87 -5.93
CA ASN A 51 61.46 0.34 -6.68
C ASN A 51 62.35 1.56 -6.39
N GLY A 52 63.16 1.54 -5.33
CA GLY A 52 64.12 2.60 -5.00
C GLY A 52 65.39 2.62 -5.85
N VAL A 53 65.63 1.62 -6.71
CA VAL A 53 66.91 1.45 -7.43
C VAL A 53 66.88 1.94 -8.88
N PHE A 54 65.71 2.23 -9.47
CA PHE A 54 65.61 2.80 -10.84
C PHE A 54 64.44 3.80 -10.96
N PRO A 55 64.70 5.12 -11.06
CA PRO A 55 63.64 6.11 -11.22
C PRO A 55 63.40 6.38 -12.71
N GLY A 56 62.20 6.09 -13.23
CA GLY A 56 61.90 6.39 -14.62
C GLY A 56 60.44 6.25 -15.03
N THR A 57 59.78 7.40 -15.19
CA THR A 57 58.61 7.67 -16.06
C THR A 57 57.20 7.28 -15.57
N LYS A 58 56.51 8.29 -15.01
CA LYS A 58 55.04 8.41 -15.06
C LYS A 58 54.61 8.75 -16.49
N LYS A 59 53.67 8.00 -17.09
CA LYS A 59 52.72 8.54 -18.08
C LYS A 59 51.37 7.82 -18.02
N GLN A 60 50.33 8.64 -17.93
CA GLN A 60 48.91 8.36 -18.08
C GLN A 60 48.61 7.91 -19.52
N GLY A 61 47.81 6.85 -19.73
CA GLY A 61 47.35 6.44 -21.06
C GLY A 61 46.33 5.29 -21.05
N ARG A 62 45.11 5.62 -21.51
CA ARG A 62 44.00 4.79 -22.02
C ARG A 62 44.23 3.27 -22.16
N LEU A 63 43.31 2.51 -21.57
CA LEU A 63 43.12 1.08 -21.81
C LEU A 63 42.27 0.85 -23.07
N ASP A 64 42.89 0.31 -24.11
CA ASP A 64 42.24 -0.45 -25.18
C ASP A 64 43.08 -1.73 -25.44
N GLY A 65 42.48 -2.90 -25.22
CA GLY A 65 42.95 -4.24 -25.63
C GLY A 65 43.92 -4.99 -24.69
N PRO A 66 43.71 -6.28 -24.37
CA PRO A 66 44.69 -7.09 -23.65
C PRO A 66 45.59 -7.83 -24.65
N LEU A 67 46.72 -7.23 -25.02
CA LEU A 67 47.89 -7.95 -25.50
C LEU A 67 48.85 -8.12 -24.31
N PHE A 68 48.72 -9.23 -23.58
CA PHE A 68 49.68 -9.62 -22.54
C PHE A 68 50.98 -10.10 -23.18
N LEU A 69 51.89 -9.15 -23.45
CA LEU A 69 53.31 -9.45 -23.60
C LEU A 69 53.89 -9.68 -22.20
N PHE A 70 54.02 -10.95 -21.81
CA PHE A 70 54.77 -11.33 -20.61
C PHE A 70 56.26 -11.00 -20.82
N SER A 71 56.77 -9.99 -20.10
CA SER A 71 58.20 -9.68 -20.10
C SER A 71 58.98 -10.75 -19.32
N SER A 72 60.23 -10.98 -19.73
CA SER A 72 61.17 -11.94 -19.12
C SER A 72 61.40 -11.75 -17.63
N ASP A 73 61.05 -10.58 -17.08
CA ASP A 73 61.28 -10.23 -15.68
C ASP A 73 60.31 -10.94 -14.73
N THR A 74 59.10 -11.29 -15.19
CA THR A 74 58.14 -12.08 -14.40
C THR A 74 58.57 -13.54 -14.23
N LEU A 75 59.21 -14.12 -15.24
CA LEU A 75 59.79 -15.47 -15.19
C LEU A 75 61.04 -15.52 -14.30
N LEU A 76 61.87 -14.46 -14.30
CA LEU A 76 63.05 -14.38 -13.45
C LEU A 76 62.67 -14.24 -11.97
N CYS A 77 61.66 -13.42 -11.65
CA CYS A 77 61.12 -13.29 -10.28
C CYS A 77 60.46 -14.58 -9.76
N PHE A 78 59.79 -15.35 -10.63
CA PHE A 78 59.26 -16.66 -10.25
C PHE A 78 60.36 -17.67 -9.97
N HIS A 79 61.42 -17.71 -10.78
CA HIS A 79 62.55 -18.61 -10.56
C HIS A 79 63.32 -18.28 -9.28
N ILE A 80 63.59 -17.01 -9.00
CA ILE A 80 64.27 -16.58 -7.77
C ILE A 80 63.40 -16.90 -6.54
N SER A 81 62.09 -16.67 -6.62
CA SER A 81 61.15 -17.01 -5.53
C SER A 81 61.10 -18.52 -5.25
N HIS A 82 61.08 -19.35 -6.30
CA HIS A 82 61.07 -20.80 -6.16
C HIS A 82 62.39 -21.35 -5.59
N ILE A 83 63.53 -20.76 -5.96
CA ILE A 83 64.85 -21.10 -5.41
C ILE A 83 64.95 -20.70 -3.93
N VAL A 84 64.45 -19.51 -3.56
CA VAL A 84 64.47 -19.04 -2.16
C VAL A 84 63.56 -19.89 -1.27
N ILE A 85 62.36 -20.24 -1.72
CA ILE A 85 61.45 -21.14 -0.98
C ILE A 85 62.08 -22.52 -0.80
N SER A 86 62.66 -23.08 -1.86
CA SER A 86 63.31 -24.40 -1.80
C SER A 86 64.54 -24.39 -0.88
N SER A 87 65.32 -23.31 -0.85
CA SER A 87 66.45 -23.16 0.08
C SER A 87 66.02 -23.00 1.54
N ALA A 88 64.87 -22.35 1.79
CA ALA A 88 64.32 -22.15 3.13
C ALA A 88 63.71 -23.45 3.70
N GLU A 89 63.05 -24.24 2.86
CA GLU A 89 62.52 -25.57 3.22
C GLU A 89 63.65 -26.55 3.57
N CYS A 90 64.75 -26.53 2.81
CA CYS A 90 65.92 -27.38 3.08
C CYS A 90 66.55 -27.06 4.45
N ASN A 91 66.76 -25.78 4.75
CA ASN A 91 67.31 -25.33 6.04
C ASN A 91 66.36 -25.62 7.23
N ALA A 92 65.05 -25.63 7.01
CA ALA A 92 64.06 -25.95 8.06
C ALA A 92 64.03 -27.45 8.35
N LEU A 93 64.14 -28.29 7.31
CA LEU A 93 64.18 -29.74 7.43
C LEU A 93 65.42 -30.20 8.22
N GLU A 94 66.60 -29.64 7.91
CA GLU A 94 67.85 -29.94 8.63
C GLU A 94 67.79 -29.55 10.11
N LYS A 95 67.21 -28.38 10.42
CA LYS A 95 66.99 -27.94 11.81
C LYS A 95 66.02 -28.86 12.54
N ALA A 96 64.91 -29.25 11.91
CA ALA A 96 63.95 -30.18 12.48
C ALA A 96 64.58 -31.56 12.74
N ASP A 97 65.40 -32.07 11.81
CA ASP A 97 66.11 -33.35 11.98
C ASP A 97 67.13 -33.27 13.13
N SER A 98 67.88 -32.18 13.23
CA SER A 98 68.83 -31.97 14.35
C SER A 98 68.14 -31.93 15.72
N LEU A 99 66.98 -31.27 15.82
CA LEU A 99 66.17 -31.20 17.04
C LEU A 99 65.53 -32.56 17.37
N ALA A 100 64.99 -33.26 16.36
CA ALA A 100 64.44 -34.60 16.52
C ALA A 100 65.50 -35.59 16.99
N ARG A 101 66.71 -35.55 16.43
CA ARG A 101 67.86 -36.34 16.88
C ARG A 101 68.25 -36.01 18.31
N GLY A 102 68.33 -34.72 18.67
CA GLY A 102 68.63 -34.30 20.04
C GLY A 102 67.58 -34.78 21.06
N ALA A 103 66.29 -34.70 20.72
CA ALA A 103 65.20 -35.20 21.55
C ALA A 103 65.22 -36.74 21.66
N ALA A 104 65.48 -37.43 20.55
CA ALA A 104 65.61 -38.89 20.51
C ALA A 104 66.79 -39.37 21.36
N LEU A 105 67.93 -38.69 21.32
CA LEU A 105 69.09 -38.99 22.16
C LEU A 105 68.79 -38.80 23.66
N LYS A 106 68.14 -37.69 24.02
CA LYS A 106 67.70 -37.45 25.41
C LYS A 106 66.72 -38.53 25.89
N TRP A 107 65.73 -38.87 25.08
CA TRP A 107 64.78 -39.93 25.39
C TRP A 107 65.47 -41.30 25.52
N ALA A 108 66.33 -41.66 24.57
CA ALA A 108 67.06 -42.93 24.59
C ALA A 108 67.96 -43.05 25.82
N SER A 109 68.64 -41.95 26.21
CA SER A 109 69.47 -41.91 27.40
C SER A 109 68.68 -42.10 28.70
N GLY A 110 67.39 -41.74 28.75
CA GLY A 110 66.53 -41.92 29.92
C GLY A 110 65.82 -43.27 29.99
N VAL A 111 65.60 -43.93 28.84
CA VAL A 111 64.89 -45.22 28.75
C VAL A 111 65.85 -46.41 28.81
N PHE A 112 67.09 -46.26 28.33
CA PHE A 112 68.10 -47.33 28.29
C PHE A 112 69.27 -47.10 29.26
N CYS A 113 68.99 -46.70 30.50
CA CYS A 113 70.01 -46.40 31.52
C CYS A 113 70.77 -47.64 32.04
N ARG A 114 70.21 -48.85 31.89
CA ARG A 114 70.79 -50.13 32.34
C ARG A 114 70.86 -51.17 31.21
N PRO A 115 71.90 -52.02 31.15
CA PRO A 115 72.10 -52.96 30.03
C PRO A 115 70.96 -53.99 29.87
N ASP A 116 70.30 -54.39 30.96
CA ASP A 116 69.16 -55.35 30.91
C ASP A 116 67.94 -54.79 30.15
N GLN A 117 67.80 -53.45 30.06
CA GLN A 117 66.68 -52.77 29.39
C GLN A 117 66.85 -52.77 27.85
N LEU A 118 68.03 -53.11 27.33
CA LEU A 118 68.28 -53.25 25.89
C LEU A 118 67.54 -54.45 25.28
N ALA A 119 67.13 -55.43 26.09
CA ALA A 119 66.30 -56.55 25.63
C ALA A 119 64.94 -56.08 25.05
N LEU A 120 64.42 -54.92 25.50
CA LEU A 120 63.18 -54.31 25.02
C LEU A 120 63.36 -53.52 23.71
N LEU A 121 64.59 -53.27 23.25
CA LEU A 121 64.89 -52.48 22.05
C LEU A 121 64.23 -53.08 20.79
N GLY A 122 64.13 -54.41 20.71
CA GLY A 122 63.41 -55.08 19.62
C GLY A 122 61.92 -54.75 19.59
N GLN A 123 61.28 -54.60 20.76
CA GLN A 123 59.87 -54.21 20.86
C GLN A 123 59.67 -52.74 20.50
N TYR A 124 60.55 -51.84 20.96
CA TYR A 124 60.54 -50.43 20.58
C TYR A 124 60.79 -50.23 19.08
N ARG A 125 61.75 -50.95 18.51
CA ARG A 125 62.00 -50.91 17.06
C ARG A 125 60.78 -51.35 16.27
N ARG A 126 60.10 -52.44 16.69
CA ARG A 126 58.84 -52.89 16.06
C ARG A 126 57.74 -51.83 16.18
N ARG A 127 57.53 -51.25 17.37
CA ARG A 127 56.56 -50.16 17.58
C ARG A 127 56.86 -48.95 16.70
N GLU A 128 58.11 -48.52 16.61
CA GLU A 128 58.50 -47.35 15.82
C GLU A 128 58.40 -47.62 14.31
N THR A 129 58.78 -48.82 13.86
CA THR A 129 58.54 -49.23 12.46
C THR A 129 57.05 -49.27 12.13
N GLN A 130 56.19 -49.75 13.04
CA GLN A 130 54.75 -49.76 12.83
C GLN A 130 54.16 -48.34 12.81
N ARG A 131 54.63 -47.46 13.70
CA ARG A 131 54.26 -46.04 13.72
C ARG A 131 54.69 -45.34 12.43
N ASN A 132 55.92 -45.53 11.98
CA ASN A 132 56.42 -44.96 10.72
C ASN A 132 55.66 -45.49 9.51
N ASN A 133 55.38 -46.79 9.45
CA ASN A 133 54.56 -47.37 8.38
C ASN A 133 53.14 -46.80 8.38
N SER A 134 52.54 -46.57 9.55
CA SER A 134 51.23 -45.93 9.69
C SER A 134 51.24 -44.46 9.27
N ILE A 135 52.29 -43.71 9.62
CA ILE A 135 52.46 -42.32 9.20
C ILE A 135 52.66 -42.26 7.68
N GLN A 136 53.50 -43.13 7.11
CA GLN A 136 53.73 -43.20 5.68
C GLN A 136 52.48 -43.59 4.90
N SER A 137 51.69 -44.56 5.37
CA SER A 137 50.45 -44.93 4.71
C SER A 137 49.43 -43.79 4.76
N ARG A 138 49.27 -43.14 5.92
CA ARG A 138 48.41 -41.95 6.06
C ARG A 138 48.85 -40.80 5.17
N LEU A 139 50.16 -40.52 5.09
CA LEU A 139 50.71 -39.46 4.25
C LEU A 139 50.53 -39.78 2.77
N LYS A 140 50.72 -41.04 2.36
CA LYS A 140 50.46 -41.49 0.99
C LYS A 140 48.98 -41.36 0.63
N SER A 141 48.07 -41.79 1.51
CA SER A 141 46.63 -41.63 1.31
C SER A 141 46.20 -40.17 1.27
N ALA A 142 46.75 -39.32 2.15
CA ALA A 142 46.47 -37.89 2.16
C ALA A 142 46.98 -37.22 0.88
N LEU A 143 48.25 -37.44 0.49
CA LEU A 143 48.81 -36.89 -0.74
C LEU A 143 48.07 -37.38 -1.98
N GLN A 144 47.69 -38.65 -2.02
CA GLN A 144 46.90 -39.20 -3.12
C GLN A 144 45.54 -38.49 -3.22
N SER A 145 44.82 -38.35 -2.11
CA SER A 145 43.55 -37.62 -2.07
C SER A 145 43.71 -36.14 -2.45
N TYR A 146 44.80 -35.48 -2.04
CA TYR A 146 45.09 -34.10 -2.45
C TYR A 146 45.37 -34.01 -3.96
N LEU A 147 46.19 -34.90 -4.51
CA LEU A 147 46.52 -34.91 -5.93
C LEU A 147 45.29 -35.24 -6.79
N GLU A 148 44.47 -36.20 -6.36
CA GLU A 148 43.19 -36.53 -7.00
C GLU A 148 42.21 -35.36 -6.95
N GLY A 149 42.14 -34.64 -5.82
CA GLY A 149 41.32 -33.43 -5.70
C GLY A 149 41.80 -32.30 -6.61
N VAL A 150 43.11 -32.11 -6.74
CA VAL A 150 43.69 -31.11 -7.66
C VAL A 150 43.46 -31.49 -9.12
N ASP A 151 43.63 -32.76 -9.48
CA ASP A 151 43.39 -33.24 -10.85
C ASP A 151 41.91 -33.15 -11.24
N LEU A 152 41.01 -33.48 -10.32
CA LEU A 152 39.57 -33.27 -10.49
C LEU A 152 39.24 -31.78 -10.65
N GLY A 153 39.84 -30.91 -9.82
CA GLY A 153 39.65 -29.46 -9.94
C GLY A 153 40.16 -28.90 -11.27
N LEU A 154 41.31 -29.37 -11.76
CA LEU A 154 41.87 -28.96 -13.05
C LEU A 154 41.06 -29.48 -14.24
N SER A 155 40.57 -30.71 -14.18
CA SER A 155 39.71 -31.26 -15.23
C SER A 155 38.37 -30.54 -15.29
N GLN A 156 37.76 -30.22 -14.14
CA GLN A 156 36.55 -29.40 -14.05
C GLN A 156 36.79 -27.98 -14.58
N LEU A 157 37.92 -27.35 -14.27
CA LEU A 157 38.25 -26.02 -14.78
C LEU A 157 38.42 -26.01 -16.31
N ARG A 158 39.09 -27.04 -16.86
CA ARG A 158 39.24 -27.20 -18.32
C ARG A 158 37.88 -27.41 -18.99
N ALA A 159 37.02 -28.25 -18.42
CA ALA A 159 35.66 -28.47 -18.93
C ALA A 159 34.82 -27.18 -18.87
N ALA A 160 34.85 -26.45 -17.76
CA ALA A 160 34.15 -25.17 -17.63
C ALA A 160 34.65 -24.14 -18.66
N HIS A 161 35.96 -24.08 -18.91
CA HIS A 161 36.52 -23.20 -19.93
C HIS A 161 36.02 -23.56 -21.34
N THR A 162 35.96 -24.84 -21.69
CA THR A 162 35.41 -25.26 -22.99
C THR A 162 33.93 -24.94 -23.11
N GLU A 163 33.15 -25.15 -22.06
CA GLU A 163 31.72 -24.81 -22.04
C GLU A 163 31.47 -23.30 -22.20
N VAL A 164 32.23 -22.46 -21.48
CA VAL A 164 32.14 -21.00 -21.62
C VAL A 164 32.47 -20.56 -23.05
N HIS A 165 33.48 -21.17 -23.67
CA HIS A 165 33.82 -20.87 -25.06
C HIS A 165 32.71 -21.32 -26.03
N HIS A 166 32.06 -22.45 -25.78
CA HIS A 166 30.89 -22.89 -26.56
C HIS A 166 29.71 -21.93 -26.42
N ILE A 167 29.40 -21.50 -25.18
CA ILE A 167 28.34 -20.51 -24.91
C ILE A 167 28.65 -19.18 -25.61
N GLN A 168 29.90 -18.72 -25.56
CA GLN A 168 30.31 -17.48 -26.22
C GLN A 168 30.13 -17.56 -27.73
N LYS A 169 30.48 -18.71 -28.34
CA LYS A 169 30.25 -18.94 -29.76
C LYS A 169 28.76 -18.96 -30.10
N ALA A 170 27.95 -19.69 -29.34
CA ALA A 170 26.50 -19.75 -29.53
C ALA A 170 25.84 -18.37 -29.38
N LEU A 171 26.31 -17.54 -28.43
CA LEU A 171 25.85 -16.17 -28.25
C LEU A 171 26.23 -15.28 -29.45
N SER A 172 27.45 -15.43 -30.00
CA SER A 172 27.84 -14.68 -31.20
C SER A 172 27.01 -15.09 -32.42
N GLU A 173 26.74 -16.39 -32.61
CA GLU A 173 25.89 -16.91 -33.67
C GLU A 173 24.45 -16.39 -33.52
N ALA A 174 23.89 -16.41 -32.30
CA ALA A 174 22.58 -15.82 -32.02
C ALA A 174 22.58 -14.32 -32.35
N GLN A 175 23.58 -13.56 -31.91
CA GLN A 175 23.65 -12.12 -32.16
C GLN A 175 23.75 -11.78 -33.65
N GLU A 176 24.44 -12.60 -34.44
CA GLU A 176 24.46 -12.47 -35.91
C GLU A 176 23.08 -12.74 -36.52
N ILE A 177 22.37 -13.77 -36.06
CA ILE A 177 20.99 -14.06 -36.49
C ILE A 177 20.06 -12.89 -36.15
N TRP A 178 20.15 -12.33 -34.95
CA TRP A 178 19.37 -11.16 -34.53
C TRP A 178 19.64 -9.94 -35.41
N ARG A 179 20.92 -9.61 -35.67
CA ARG A 179 21.29 -8.51 -36.58
C ARG A 179 20.87 -8.73 -38.04
N ALA A 180 20.91 -9.97 -38.52
CA ALA A 180 20.39 -10.32 -39.85
C ALA A 180 18.87 -10.15 -39.93
N THR A 181 18.16 -10.37 -38.81
CA THR A 181 16.70 -10.25 -38.71
C THR A 181 16.24 -8.80 -38.53
N GLU A 182 17.06 -7.91 -37.95
CA GLU A 182 16.82 -6.46 -37.90
C GLU A 182 16.66 -5.82 -39.31
N GLY A 183 17.15 -6.45 -40.38
CA GLY A 183 16.86 -6.02 -41.75
C GLY A 183 15.39 -6.22 -42.19
N SER A 184 14.62 -7.04 -41.47
CA SER A 184 13.22 -7.39 -41.74
C SER A 184 12.21 -6.65 -40.84
N LEU A 185 12.62 -5.53 -40.24
CA LEU A 185 11.77 -4.72 -39.34
C LEU A 185 10.49 -4.18 -40.02
N SER A 186 10.41 -4.15 -41.35
CA SER A 186 9.19 -3.76 -42.07
C SER A 186 8.04 -4.76 -41.90
N HIS A 187 8.31 -6.06 -41.75
CA HIS A 187 7.28 -7.06 -41.43
C HIS A 187 6.88 -7.02 -39.95
N GLN A 188 7.74 -6.48 -39.09
CA GLN A 188 7.42 -6.33 -37.67
C GLN A 188 6.42 -5.19 -37.43
N GLU A 189 6.52 -4.08 -38.16
CA GLU A 189 5.54 -2.99 -38.09
C GLU A 189 4.15 -3.45 -38.54
N THR A 190 4.05 -4.26 -39.61
CA THR A 190 2.76 -4.81 -40.06
C THR A 190 2.18 -5.83 -39.08
N ILE A 191 3.01 -6.68 -38.47
CA ILE A 191 2.58 -7.59 -37.40
C ILE A 191 2.15 -6.80 -36.17
N GLN A 192 2.85 -5.73 -35.80
CA GLN A 192 2.46 -4.86 -34.69
C GLN A 192 1.10 -4.17 -34.95
N GLN A 193 0.88 -3.65 -36.17
CA GLN A 193 -0.40 -3.10 -36.59
C GLN A 193 -1.51 -4.16 -36.53
N LEU A 194 -1.28 -5.35 -37.07
CA LEU A 194 -2.23 -6.45 -37.04
C LEU A 194 -2.55 -6.90 -35.59
N VAL A 195 -1.54 -6.94 -34.72
CA VAL A 195 -1.73 -7.24 -33.29
C VAL A 195 -2.53 -6.11 -32.61
N MET A 196 -2.26 -4.85 -32.93
CA MET A 196 -3.06 -3.73 -32.42
C MET A 196 -4.52 -3.84 -32.86
N GLU A 197 -4.79 -4.06 -34.15
CA GLU A 197 -6.15 -4.28 -34.67
C GLU A 197 -6.83 -5.49 -34.01
N HIS A 198 -6.12 -6.61 -33.86
CA HIS A 198 -6.66 -7.79 -33.21
C HIS A 198 -6.96 -7.53 -31.73
N THR A 199 -6.11 -6.79 -31.01
CA THR A 199 -6.39 -6.41 -29.62
C THR A 199 -7.59 -5.48 -29.52
N GLN A 200 -7.73 -4.51 -30.42
CA GLN A 200 -8.90 -3.63 -30.47
C GLN A 200 -10.19 -4.42 -30.77
N LEU A 201 -10.17 -5.30 -31.76
CA LEU A 201 -11.31 -6.16 -32.11
C LEU A 201 -11.67 -7.12 -30.99
N SER A 202 -10.69 -7.74 -30.34
CA SER A 202 -10.92 -8.64 -29.19
C SER A 202 -11.60 -7.88 -28.04
N VAL A 203 -11.15 -6.66 -27.76
CA VAL A 203 -11.77 -5.80 -26.76
C VAL A 203 -13.21 -5.44 -27.13
N VAL A 204 -13.48 -5.12 -28.40
CA VAL A 204 -14.84 -4.84 -28.89
C VAL A 204 -15.74 -6.06 -28.71
N ILE A 205 -15.28 -7.25 -29.15
CA ILE A 205 -16.04 -8.51 -29.04
C ILE A 205 -16.38 -8.84 -27.59
N GLN A 206 -15.45 -8.63 -26.65
CA GLN A 206 -15.72 -8.83 -25.22
C GLN A 206 -16.68 -7.79 -24.64
N SER A 207 -16.67 -6.56 -25.14
CA SER A 207 -17.55 -5.48 -24.66
C SER A 207 -18.96 -5.50 -25.25
N LEU A 208 -19.16 -6.05 -26.46
CA LEU A 208 -20.44 -6.06 -27.17
C LEU A 208 -21.59 -6.69 -26.36
N PRO A 209 -21.45 -7.87 -25.74
CA PRO A 209 -22.52 -8.45 -24.92
C PRO A 209 -22.99 -7.52 -23.80
N HIS A 210 -22.04 -6.79 -23.20
CA HIS A 210 -22.32 -5.85 -22.12
C HIS A 210 -23.08 -4.62 -22.65
N VAL A 211 -22.71 -4.08 -23.82
CA VAL A 211 -23.40 -2.96 -24.46
C VAL A 211 -24.86 -3.31 -24.80
N TYR A 212 -25.12 -4.53 -25.31
CA TYR A 212 -26.49 -4.98 -25.58
C TYR A 212 -27.31 -5.19 -24.30
N ALA A 213 -26.66 -5.50 -23.17
CA ALA A 213 -27.32 -5.65 -21.89
C ALA A 213 -27.69 -4.31 -21.22
N VAL A 214 -27.04 -3.20 -21.59
CA VAL A 214 -27.22 -1.88 -20.95
C VAL A 214 -28.69 -1.46 -20.84
N PRO A 215 -29.51 -1.45 -21.92
CA PRO A 215 -30.90 -1.00 -21.80
C PRO A 215 -31.72 -1.85 -20.81
N LYS A 216 -31.52 -3.17 -20.84
CA LYS A 216 -32.19 -4.10 -19.93
C LYS A 216 -31.77 -3.87 -18.48
N LEU A 217 -30.47 -3.68 -18.24
CA LEU A 217 -29.93 -3.40 -16.91
C LEU A 217 -30.43 -2.06 -16.38
N ILE A 218 -30.59 -1.05 -17.23
CA ILE A 218 -31.17 0.25 -16.86
C ILE A 218 -32.60 0.05 -16.34
N ASP A 219 -33.44 -0.64 -17.09
CA ASP A 219 -34.84 -0.85 -16.71
C ASP A 219 -34.96 -1.71 -15.43
N GLN A 220 -34.11 -2.74 -15.28
CA GLN A 220 -34.00 -3.53 -14.04
C GLN A 220 -33.55 -2.68 -12.85
N THR A 221 -32.62 -1.75 -13.05
CA THR A 221 -32.14 -0.87 -11.99
C THR A 221 -33.25 0.07 -11.54
N LYS A 222 -34.08 0.59 -12.45
CA LYS A 222 -35.28 1.37 -12.08
C LYS A 222 -36.25 0.57 -11.25
N GLU A 223 -36.55 -0.67 -11.64
CA GLU A 223 -37.43 -1.56 -10.89
C GLU A 223 -36.89 -1.84 -9.47
N PHE A 224 -35.56 -2.01 -9.31
CA PHE A 224 -34.94 -2.16 -8.00
C PHE A 224 -35.04 -0.89 -7.14
N ILE A 225 -34.89 0.30 -7.73
CA ILE A 225 -35.10 1.58 -7.03
C ILE A 225 -36.55 1.69 -6.56
N GLU A 226 -37.52 1.39 -7.42
CA GLU A 226 -38.96 1.43 -7.08
C GLU A 226 -39.31 0.45 -5.94
N LYS A 227 -38.69 -0.74 -5.93
CA LYS A 227 -38.85 -1.75 -4.87
C LYS A 227 -38.03 -1.50 -3.61
N GLN A 228 -37.28 -0.39 -3.53
CA GLN A 228 -36.36 -0.06 -2.44
C GLN A 228 -35.24 -1.11 -2.22
N GLN A 229 -34.89 -1.88 -3.26
CA GLN A 229 -33.74 -2.79 -3.27
C GLN A 229 -32.47 -2.02 -3.64
N LEU A 230 -32.04 -1.14 -2.74
CA LEU A 230 -31.01 -0.13 -3.02
C LEU A 230 -29.63 -0.73 -3.32
N LEU A 231 -29.28 -1.86 -2.70
CA LEU A 231 -27.97 -2.49 -2.87
C LEU A 231 -27.83 -3.09 -4.27
N GLU A 232 -28.85 -3.81 -4.72
CA GLU A 232 -28.92 -4.39 -6.07
C GLU A 232 -28.94 -3.29 -7.13
N ALA A 233 -29.72 -2.22 -6.89
CA ALA A 233 -29.71 -1.04 -7.75
C ALA A 233 -28.32 -0.40 -7.83
N HIS A 234 -27.62 -0.26 -6.70
CA HIS A 234 -26.27 0.30 -6.65
C HIS A 234 -25.24 -0.55 -7.39
N ILE A 235 -25.30 -1.88 -7.24
CA ILE A 235 -24.39 -2.80 -7.95
C ILE A 235 -24.57 -2.66 -9.46
N ASN A 236 -25.81 -2.72 -9.95
CA ASN A 236 -26.09 -2.57 -11.38
C ASN A 236 -25.68 -1.20 -11.90
N LEU A 237 -25.95 -0.13 -11.15
CA LEU A 237 -25.53 1.21 -11.52
C LEU A 237 -24.00 1.31 -11.61
N ARG A 238 -23.27 0.70 -10.68
CA ARG A 238 -21.80 0.69 -10.70
C ARG A 238 -21.27 -0.06 -11.92
N ASP A 239 -21.86 -1.19 -12.27
CA ASP A 239 -21.45 -1.94 -13.45
C ASP A 239 -21.67 -1.11 -14.72
N LEU A 240 -22.79 -0.38 -14.81
CA LEU A 240 -23.09 0.54 -15.90
C LEU A 240 -22.13 1.74 -15.95
N GLU A 241 -21.85 2.38 -14.81
CA GLU A 241 -20.88 3.48 -14.71
C GLU A 241 -19.48 2.99 -15.10
N SER A 242 -19.04 1.83 -14.59
CA SER A 242 -17.76 1.21 -14.93
C SER A 242 -17.64 0.90 -16.43
N LEU A 243 -18.69 0.37 -17.06
CA LEU A 243 -18.70 0.13 -18.50
C LEU A 243 -18.54 1.43 -19.30
N ARG A 244 -19.33 2.46 -18.97
CA ARG A 244 -19.23 3.80 -19.57
C ARG A 244 -17.82 4.36 -19.43
N ASP A 245 -17.29 4.31 -18.22
CA ASP A 245 -16.01 4.89 -17.86
C ASP A 245 -14.85 4.18 -18.56
N ASN A 246 -14.89 2.85 -18.66
CA ASN A 246 -13.93 2.06 -19.43
C ASN A 246 -13.94 2.41 -20.93
N VAL A 247 -15.12 2.62 -21.53
CA VAL A 247 -15.26 3.03 -22.93
C VAL A 247 -14.70 4.44 -23.13
N LEU A 248 -15.07 5.39 -22.27
CA LEU A 248 -14.59 6.77 -22.34
C LEU A 248 -13.07 6.86 -22.13
N TYR A 249 -12.52 6.12 -21.17
CA TYR A 249 -11.08 6.07 -20.93
C TYR A 249 -10.31 5.57 -22.15
N ARG A 250 -10.80 4.51 -22.81
CA ARG A 250 -10.18 3.96 -24.01
C ARG A 250 -10.21 4.93 -25.18
N LEU A 251 -11.34 5.61 -25.41
CA LEU A 251 -11.46 6.63 -26.46
C LEU A 251 -10.53 7.81 -26.19
N GLN A 252 -10.44 8.28 -24.94
CA GLN A 252 -9.53 9.36 -24.59
C GLN A 252 -8.05 8.96 -24.73
N LYS A 253 -7.69 7.71 -24.38
CA LYS A 253 -6.32 7.19 -24.53
C LYS A 253 -5.94 6.92 -25.98
N ALA A 254 -6.90 6.53 -26.83
CA ALA A 254 -6.66 6.31 -28.25
C ALA A 254 -6.53 7.63 -29.04
N GLY A 255 -7.13 8.72 -28.56
CA GLY A 255 -7.11 10.03 -29.20
C GLY A 255 -5.72 10.55 -29.61
N PRO A 256 -4.69 10.52 -28.75
CA PRO A 256 -3.34 10.97 -29.10
C PRO A 256 -2.57 10.05 -30.05
N LEU A 257 -2.93 8.78 -30.15
CA LEU A 257 -2.27 7.79 -31.04
C LEU A 257 -2.86 7.80 -32.46
N LEU A 258 -4.06 8.36 -32.62
CA LEU A 258 -4.79 8.45 -33.88
C LEU A 258 -4.87 9.89 -34.42
N SER A 259 -4.31 10.89 -33.73
CA SER A 259 -4.39 12.30 -34.15
C SER A 259 -3.40 12.64 -35.27
N THR A 260 -3.70 12.19 -36.49
CA THR A 260 -3.16 12.75 -37.73
C THR A 260 -4.12 13.81 -38.26
N THR A 261 -4.00 15.04 -37.77
CA THR A 261 -4.50 16.33 -38.34
C THR A 261 -5.98 16.51 -38.75
N GLU A 262 -6.79 15.47 -38.97
CA GLU A 262 -8.22 15.54 -39.31
C GLU A 262 -9.12 14.75 -38.33
N ASP A 263 -8.55 13.88 -37.49
CA ASP A 263 -9.26 12.96 -36.59
C ASP A 263 -9.70 13.57 -35.24
N GLY A 264 -9.34 14.83 -34.99
CA GLY A 264 -9.73 15.55 -33.76
C GLY A 264 -11.24 15.78 -33.65
N GLN A 265 -11.90 16.06 -34.78
CA GLN A 265 -13.36 16.19 -34.86
C GLN A 265 -14.05 14.83 -34.62
N GLN A 266 -13.56 13.76 -35.25
CA GLN A 266 -14.17 12.43 -35.16
C GLN A 266 -14.09 11.83 -33.75
N ASN A 267 -12.99 12.08 -33.03
CA ASN A 267 -12.87 11.65 -31.64
C ASN A 267 -13.85 12.41 -30.72
N GLY A 268 -14.14 13.68 -31.01
CA GLY A 268 -15.16 14.46 -30.31
C GLY A 268 -16.57 13.91 -30.53
N GLU A 269 -16.93 13.64 -31.78
CA GLU A 269 -18.23 13.06 -32.16
C GLU A 269 -18.43 11.67 -31.55
N ALA A 270 -17.39 10.83 -31.53
CA ALA A 270 -17.44 9.52 -30.89
C ALA A 270 -17.66 9.62 -29.37
N LEU A 271 -17.00 10.57 -28.70
CA LEU A 271 -17.21 10.84 -27.27
C LEU A 271 -18.65 11.31 -26.99
N ASP A 272 -19.21 12.15 -27.87
CA ASP A 272 -20.58 12.65 -27.71
C ASP A 272 -21.64 11.56 -27.95
N LEU A 273 -21.41 10.65 -28.90
CA LEU A 273 -22.26 9.47 -29.09
C LEU A 273 -22.29 8.57 -27.85
N VAL A 274 -21.12 8.32 -27.23
CA VAL A 274 -21.03 7.52 -26.01
C VAL A 274 -21.74 8.22 -24.85
N ARG A 275 -21.58 9.54 -24.71
CA ARG A 275 -22.31 10.33 -23.70
C ARG A 275 -23.81 10.24 -23.89
N GLN A 276 -24.30 10.32 -25.12
CA GLN A 276 -25.73 10.20 -25.43
C GLN A 276 -26.25 8.79 -25.13
N PHE A 277 -25.50 7.74 -25.49
CA PHE A 277 -25.89 6.36 -25.20
C PHE A 277 -26.02 6.09 -23.69
N PHE A 278 -25.07 6.59 -22.89
CA PHE A 278 -25.05 6.43 -21.44
C PHE A 278 -25.76 7.56 -20.66
N ALA A 279 -26.47 8.47 -21.32
CA ALA A 279 -27.16 9.58 -20.65
C ALA A 279 -28.14 9.09 -19.56
N ARG A 280 -28.90 8.04 -19.87
CA ARG A 280 -29.84 7.40 -18.91
C ARG A 280 -29.16 6.83 -17.65
N VAL A 281 -27.86 6.53 -17.70
CA VAL A 281 -27.11 6.06 -16.53
C VAL A 281 -26.85 7.21 -15.55
N GLN A 282 -26.69 8.43 -16.05
CA GLN A 282 -26.60 9.62 -15.21
C GLN A 282 -27.93 9.87 -14.50
N ASP A 283 -29.05 9.80 -15.24
CA ASP A 283 -30.39 9.95 -14.68
C ASP A 283 -30.65 8.91 -13.58
N LEU A 284 -30.26 7.64 -13.81
CA LEU A 284 -30.35 6.58 -12.79
C LEU A 284 -29.53 6.89 -11.54
N SER A 285 -28.34 7.47 -11.70
CA SER A 285 -27.48 7.87 -10.58
C SER A 285 -28.16 8.94 -9.73
N GLU A 286 -28.86 9.87 -10.37
CA GLU A 286 -29.64 10.92 -9.72
C GLU A 286 -30.92 10.37 -9.08
N GLU A 287 -31.63 9.44 -9.74
CA GLU A 287 -32.80 8.74 -9.19
C GLU A 287 -32.44 7.94 -7.93
N LEU A 288 -31.35 7.16 -7.97
CA LEU A 288 -30.87 6.39 -6.82
C LEU A 288 -30.43 7.33 -5.68
N GLY A 289 -29.69 8.39 -6.01
CA GLY A 289 -29.30 9.41 -5.04
C GLY A 289 -30.54 10.06 -4.40
N GLY A 290 -31.53 10.44 -5.20
CA GLY A 290 -32.80 10.99 -4.71
C GLY A 290 -33.54 10.05 -3.77
N ALA A 291 -33.61 8.75 -4.08
CA ALA A 291 -34.21 7.74 -3.21
C ALA A 291 -33.45 7.58 -1.88
N ILE A 292 -32.11 7.63 -1.91
CA ILE A 292 -31.28 7.60 -0.70
C ILE A 292 -31.50 8.86 0.16
N PHE A 293 -31.55 10.03 -0.47
CA PHE A 293 -31.71 11.30 0.25
C PHE A 293 -33.14 11.49 0.78
N SER A 294 -34.16 10.95 0.13
CA SER A 294 -35.53 10.96 0.69
C SER A 294 -35.65 10.08 1.93
N LEU A 295 -34.91 8.96 1.98
CA LEU A 295 -34.79 8.14 3.19
C LEU A 295 -34.04 8.88 4.30
N ALA A 296 -32.99 9.65 3.97
CA ALA A 296 -32.27 10.47 4.94
C ALA A 296 -33.13 11.61 5.50
N HIS A 297 -33.93 12.24 4.65
CA HIS A 297 -34.90 13.26 5.06
C HIS A 297 -35.91 12.71 6.08
N SER A 298 -36.43 11.52 5.82
CA SER A 298 -37.35 10.79 6.71
C SER A 298 -36.63 9.79 7.63
N ALA A 299 -35.35 10.02 7.97
CA ALA A 299 -34.52 8.99 8.62
C ALA A 299 -35.15 8.43 9.90
N LEU A 300 -35.76 9.28 10.73
CA LEU A 300 -36.34 8.85 12.00
C LEU A 300 -37.57 7.95 11.82
N THR A 301 -38.45 8.26 10.86
CA THR A 301 -39.63 7.44 10.59
C THR A 301 -39.23 6.13 9.92
N VAL A 302 -38.28 6.18 8.99
CA VAL A 302 -37.71 4.99 8.34
C VAL A 302 -37.06 4.07 9.36
N ALA A 303 -36.17 4.59 10.22
CA ALA A 303 -35.46 3.75 11.19
C ALA A 303 -36.36 3.12 12.26
N ARG A 304 -37.49 3.76 12.59
CA ARG A 304 -38.52 3.17 13.47
C ARG A 304 -39.30 2.03 12.79
N CYS A 305 -39.53 2.12 11.48
CA CYS A 305 -40.26 1.11 10.73
C CYS A 305 -39.36 -0.05 10.27
N ASP A 306 -38.26 0.27 9.60
CA ASP A 306 -37.25 -0.68 9.13
C ASP A 306 -35.86 -0.01 9.06
N PRO A 307 -35.00 -0.24 10.07
CA PRO A 307 -33.65 0.34 10.09
C PRO A 307 -32.73 -0.24 9.02
N THR A 308 -33.05 -1.41 8.45
CA THR A 308 -32.16 -2.09 7.49
C THR A 308 -32.03 -1.32 6.18
N ILE A 309 -33.10 -0.62 5.77
CA ILE A 309 -33.14 0.21 4.57
C ILE A 309 -32.20 1.41 4.74
N LEU A 310 -32.25 2.07 5.91
CA LEU A 310 -31.37 3.19 6.22
C LEU A 310 -29.90 2.76 6.29
N VAL A 311 -29.60 1.63 6.94
CA VAL A 311 -28.23 1.08 6.97
C VAL A 311 -27.73 0.77 5.56
N SER A 312 -28.59 0.22 4.70
CA SER A 312 -28.25 -0.06 3.30
C SER A 312 -27.94 1.22 2.52
N ALA A 313 -28.74 2.27 2.69
CA ALA A 313 -28.50 3.58 2.12
C ALA A 313 -27.15 4.19 2.59
N VAL A 314 -26.86 4.13 3.89
CA VAL A 314 -25.60 4.64 4.45
C VAL A 314 -24.39 3.84 3.97
N ARG A 315 -24.51 2.51 3.84
CA ARG A 315 -23.45 1.66 3.26
C ARG A 315 -23.13 2.03 1.81
N ILE A 316 -24.15 2.39 1.03
CA ILE A 316 -23.96 2.86 -0.33
C ILE A 316 -23.21 4.20 -0.33
N ILE A 317 -23.62 5.14 0.53
CA ILE A 317 -22.94 6.44 0.68
C ILE A 317 -21.46 6.24 1.03
N GLU A 318 -21.14 5.42 2.03
CA GLU A 318 -19.74 5.14 2.42
C GLU A 318 -18.94 4.53 1.27
N ARG A 319 -19.57 3.66 0.47
CA ARG A 319 -18.91 3.07 -0.68
C ARG A 319 -18.64 4.11 -1.78
N GLU A 320 -19.56 5.04 -2.02
CA GLU A 320 -19.38 6.12 -2.99
C GLU A 320 -18.33 7.14 -2.55
N GLU A 321 -18.28 7.49 -1.27
CA GLU A 321 -17.23 8.37 -0.71
C GLU A 321 -15.85 7.73 -0.81
N LEU A 322 -15.74 6.43 -0.56
CA LEU A 322 -14.48 5.71 -0.73
C LEU A 322 -13.99 5.77 -2.19
N LEU A 323 -14.89 5.62 -3.16
CA LEU A 323 -14.57 5.75 -4.59
C LEU A 323 -14.13 7.18 -4.94
N ASP A 324 -14.80 8.20 -4.38
CA ASP A 324 -14.41 9.61 -4.57
C ASP A 324 -12.99 9.88 -4.01
N VAL A 325 -12.62 9.25 -2.89
CA VAL A 325 -11.26 9.33 -2.32
C VAL A 325 -10.24 8.57 -3.17
N GLU A 326 -10.55 7.37 -3.65
CA GLU A 326 -9.67 6.59 -4.53
C GLU A 326 -9.33 7.38 -5.80
N GLU A 327 -10.33 8.03 -6.42
CA GLU A 327 -10.15 8.88 -7.60
C GLU A 327 -9.27 10.10 -7.30
N SER A 328 -9.42 10.70 -6.11
CA SER A 328 -8.59 11.85 -5.71
C SER A 328 -7.11 11.50 -5.49
N ARG A 329 -6.78 10.23 -5.21
CA ARG A 329 -5.41 9.74 -4.95
C ARG A 329 -4.66 9.27 -6.20
N GLY A 330 -5.35 9.16 -7.34
CA GLY A 330 -4.74 8.77 -8.61
C GLY A 330 -3.61 9.72 -9.03
N PRO A 331 -2.58 9.25 -9.76
CA PRO A 331 -1.49 10.11 -10.21
C PRO A 331 -2.07 11.26 -11.07
N PRO A 332 -1.74 12.53 -10.78
CA PRO A 332 -2.28 13.70 -11.50
C PRO A 332 -1.92 13.76 -12.99
N GLN A 333 -1.14 12.80 -13.47
CA GLN A 333 -0.70 12.63 -14.85
C GLN A 333 -1.72 11.87 -15.72
N LEU A 334 -2.67 11.14 -15.12
CA LEU A 334 -3.87 10.67 -15.84
C LEU A 334 -4.90 11.81 -15.85
N LEU A 335 -4.97 12.53 -16.96
CA LEU A 335 -5.97 13.59 -17.24
C LEU A 335 -7.42 13.06 -17.37
N TRP A 336 -7.66 11.78 -17.10
CA TRP A 336 -8.99 11.19 -17.20
C TRP A 336 -9.63 11.19 -15.80
N LYS A 337 -10.83 11.76 -15.72
CA LYS A 337 -11.71 11.67 -14.57
C LYS A 337 -13.07 11.17 -15.03
N PRO A 338 -13.67 10.19 -14.34
CA PRO A 338 -15.03 9.75 -14.65
C PRO A 338 -16.02 10.93 -14.61
N PRO A 339 -16.98 11.01 -15.54
CA PRO A 339 -18.03 12.01 -15.47
C PRO A 339 -18.91 11.79 -14.24
N GLY A 340 -19.23 12.88 -13.54
CA GLY A 340 -20.06 12.86 -12.33
C GLY A 340 -19.31 12.63 -11.02
N ARG A 341 -17.97 12.55 -11.03
CA ARG A 341 -17.12 12.43 -9.82
C ARG A 341 -16.42 13.76 -9.47
N PRO A 342 -16.28 14.12 -8.19
CA PRO A 342 -16.81 13.42 -7.01
C PRO A 342 -18.32 13.63 -6.84
N LYS A 343 -19.02 12.62 -6.31
CA LYS A 343 -20.47 12.68 -6.09
C LYS A 343 -20.86 13.37 -4.79
N ARG A 344 -20.02 13.28 -3.74
CA ARG A 344 -20.21 13.89 -2.41
C ARG A 344 -21.58 13.57 -1.80
N TRP A 345 -21.93 12.28 -1.77
CA TRP A 345 -23.23 11.84 -1.27
C TRP A 345 -23.36 11.98 0.25
N ARG A 346 -22.25 11.99 0.99
CA ARG A 346 -22.26 12.26 2.42
C ARG A 346 -22.73 13.68 2.75
N ASP A 347 -22.26 14.68 2.01
CA ASP A 347 -22.70 16.07 2.18
C ASP A 347 -24.19 16.21 1.88
N LYS A 348 -24.66 15.59 0.80
CA LYS A 348 -26.08 15.59 0.40
C LYS A 348 -26.96 14.85 1.40
N PHE A 349 -26.46 13.77 2.00
CA PHE A 349 -27.14 13.04 3.08
C PHE A 349 -27.39 13.94 4.29
N PHE A 350 -26.38 14.66 4.77
CA PHE A 350 -26.56 15.56 5.91
C PHE A 350 -27.45 16.76 5.57
N GLN A 351 -27.39 17.29 4.35
CA GLN A 351 -28.32 18.33 3.90
C GLN A 351 -29.77 17.85 3.85
N ALA A 352 -30.01 16.61 3.40
CA ALA A 352 -31.35 16.04 3.37
C ALA A 352 -31.88 15.77 4.79
N LEU A 353 -31.00 15.28 5.67
CA LEU A 353 -31.30 15.08 7.08
C LEU A 353 -31.65 16.40 7.77
N GLU A 354 -30.85 17.46 7.58
CA GLU A 354 -31.09 18.79 8.14
C GLU A 354 -32.45 19.35 7.70
N LYS A 355 -32.80 19.22 6.43
CA LYS A 355 -34.13 19.61 5.93
C LYS A 355 -35.26 18.86 6.62
N GLY A 356 -35.11 17.55 6.79
CA GLY A 356 -36.11 16.72 7.48
C GLY A 356 -36.28 17.10 8.95
N VAL A 357 -35.17 17.38 9.64
CA VAL A 357 -35.18 17.87 11.03
C VAL A 357 -35.86 19.24 11.10
N CYS A 358 -35.55 20.16 10.17
CA CYS A 358 -36.16 21.48 10.11
C CYS A 358 -37.68 21.42 9.94
N GLU A 359 -38.16 20.62 8.99
CA GLU A 359 -39.60 20.46 8.74
C GLU A 359 -40.35 19.90 9.96
N ARG A 360 -39.78 18.88 10.64
CA ARG A 360 -40.38 18.34 11.87
C ARG A 360 -40.40 19.34 13.01
N LEU A 361 -39.32 20.11 13.21
CA LEU A 361 -39.26 21.10 14.28
C LEU A 361 -40.22 22.28 14.05
N MET A 362 -40.38 22.69 12.78
CA MET A 362 -41.09 23.90 12.37
C MET A 362 -42.48 23.65 11.75
N GLU A 363 -43.05 22.44 11.90
CA GLU A 363 -44.34 22.03 11.32
C GLU A 363 -45.54 22.95 11.68
N SER A 364 -45.45 23.70 12.78
CA SER A 364 -46.48 24.63 13.27
C SER A 364 -45.93 26.05 13.39
N ASN A 365 -45.67 26.72 12.25
CA ASN A 365 -45.12 28.07 12.29
C ASN A 365 -46.19 29.12 12.65
N ILE A 366 -45.79 30.20 13.34
CA ILE A 366 -46.71 31.30 13.67
C ILE A 366 -46.86 32.18 12.43
N GLU A 367 -47.93 31.98 11.65
CA GLU A 367 -48.18 32.71 10.39
C GLU A 367 -48.79 34.11 10.56
N SER A 368 -48.98 34.60 11.79
CA SER A 368 -49.70 35.85 12.07
C SER A 368 -48.79 37.07 12.16
N GLU A 369 -49.18 38.18 11.50
CA GLU A 369 -48.47 39.48 11.55
C GLU A 369 -48.39 40.07 12.97
N GLU A 370 -49.35 39.73 13.84
CA GLU A 370 -49.33 40.06 15.27
C GLU A 370 -49.14 38.79 16.11
N ILE A 371 -47.97 38.68 16.75
CA ILE A 371 -47.61 37.52 17.58
C ILE A 371 -48.25 37.69 18.97
N ASN A 372 -49.36 36.98 19.19
CA ASN A 372 -50.00 36.89 20.51
C ASN A 372 -49.07 36.21 21.53
N PRO A 373 -49.01 36.69 22.78
CA PRO A 373 -48.11 36.15 23.79
C PRO A 373 -48.49 34.74 24.26
N THR A 374 -49.76 34.35 24.15
CA THR A 374 -50.23 32.99 24.45
C THR A 374 -49.80 32.01 23.39
N ASP A 375 -49.99 32.38 22.13
CA ASP A 375 -49.72 31.53 20.96
C ASP A 375 -48.20 31.34 20.80
N LEU A 376 -47.42 32.37 21.14
CA LEU A 376 -45.96 32.26 21.24
C LEU A 376 -45.51 31.34 22.38
N ALA A 377 -46.21 31.34 23.52
CA ALA A 377 -45.86 30.46 24.63
C ALA A 377 -46.11 28.99 24.28
N THR A 378 -47.24 28.70 23.63
CA THR A 378 -47.54 27.35 23.14
C THR A 378 -46.53 26.94 22.08
N HIS A 379 -46.23 27.80 21.11
CA HIS A 379 -45.22 27.52 20.08
C HIS A 379 -43.83 27.20 20.64
N LEU A 380 -43.34 28.02 21.56
CA LEU A 380 -42.04 27.80 22.20
C LEU A 380 -42.02 26.51 23.04
N LYS A 381 -43.17 26.14 23.64
CA LYS A 381 -43.29 24.87 24.37
C LYS A 381 -43.31 23.68 23.40
N ASP A 382 -44.00 23.81 22.28
CA ASP A 382 -44.08 22.76 21.27
C ASP A 382 -42.72 22.53 20.61
N ILE A 383 -41.97 23.60 20.29
CA ILE A 383 -40.58 23.51 19.82
C ILE A 383 -39.71 22.79 20.86
N GLN A 384 -39.84 23.14 22.15
CA GLN A 384 -39.10 22.48 23.22
C GLN A 384 -39.37 20.97 23.22
N CYS A 385 -40.64 20.56 23.22
CA CYS A 385 -41.02 19.13 23.22
C CYS A 385 -40.48 18.39 21.99
N ARG A 386 -40.71 18.95 20.79
CA ARG A 386 -40.24 18.34 19.52
C ARG A 386 -38.72 18.22 19.46
N MET A 387 -37.99 19.22 19.96
CA MET A 387 -36.53 19.20 19.97
C MET A 387 -35.98 18.08 20.85
N ILE A 388 -36.50 17.91 22.07
CA ILE A 388 -36.07 16.82 22.97
C ILE A 388 -36.40 15.48 22.34
N GLU A 389 -37.63 15.32 21.83
CA GLU A 389 -38.06 14.08 21.18
C GLU A 389 -37.17 13.74 19.99
N GLU A 390 -36.81 14.72 19.15
CA GLU A 390 -35.92 14.52 18.01
C GLU A 390 -34.51 14.10 18.46
N LEU A 391 -33.95 14.77 19.47
CA LEU A 391 -32.60 14.48 19.97
C LEU A 391 -32.52 13.10 20.65
N LEU A 392 -33.48 12.77 21.52
CA LEU A 392 -33.54 11.47 22.18
C LEU A 392 -33.84 10.34 21.20
N ALA A 393 -34.71 10.58 20.20
CA ALA A 393 -34.99 9.58 19.20
C ALA A 393 -33.81 9.38 18.24
N ALA A 394 -33.06 10.44 17.93
CA ALA A 394 -31.83 10.34 17.15
C ALA A 394 -30.76 9.52 17.89
N SER A 395 -30.54 9.78 19.18
CA SER A 395 -29.56 9.00 19.97
C SER A 395 -29.98 7.54 20.11
N ALA A 396 -31.24 7.26 20.39
CA ALA A 396 -31.72 5.91 20.60
C ALA A 396 -31.83 5.07 19.31
N VAL A 397 -32.29 5.67 18.21
CA VAL A 397 -32.70 4.92 16.99
C VAL A 397 -31.74 5.14 15.81
N LEU A 398 -31.24 6.36 15.60
CA LEU A 398 -30.43 6.68 14.42
C LEU A 398 -28.95 6.36 14.61
N VAL A 399 -28.39 6.57 15.80
CA VAL A 399 -26.97 6.28 16.08
C VAL A 399 -26.59 4.83 15.75
N PRO A 400 -27.37 3.80 16.11
CA PRO A 400 -27.04 2.42 15.74
C PRO A 400 -27.02 2.14 14.23
N CYS A 401 -27.69 2.98 13.42
CA CYS A 401 -27.84 2.79 11.98
C CYS A 401 -26.70 3.41 11.16
N VAL A 402 -25.87 4.26 11.77
CA VAL A 402 -24.87 5.09 11.09
C VAL A 402 -23.47 4.82 11.66
N PRO A 403 -22.40 4.86 10.86
CA PRO A 403 -21.04 4.73 11.37
C PRO A 403 -20.67 5.77 12.44
N PRO A 404 -19.81 5.43 13.41
CA PRO A 404 -19.47 6.32 14.52
C PRO A 404 -18.76 7.62 14.09
N HIS A 405 -17.98 7.59 13.00
CA HIS A 405 -17.28 8.78 12.48
C HIS A 405 -18.20 9.83 11.83
N TYR A 406 -19.52 9.61 11.83
CA TYR A 406 -20.50 10.61 11.42
C TYR A 406 -20.84 11.59 12.54
N ASP A 407 -20.52 11.28 13.80
CA ASP A 407 -20.85 12.10 14.97
C ASP A 407 -22.32 12.58 14.92
N LEU A 408 -23.25 11.66 14.64
CA LEU A 408 -24.61 11.99 14.21
C LEU A 408 -25.38 12.80 15.26
N CYS A 409 -25.35 12.40 16.54
CA CYS A 409 -25.99 13.14 17.64
C CYS A 409 -25.49 14.58 17.73
N ARG A 410 -24.18 14.77 17.65
CA ARG A 410 -23.55 16.09 17.69
C ARG A 410 -23.98 16.94 16.50
N ASN A 411 -24.06 16.35 15.31
CA ASN A 411 -24.50 17.04 14.10
C ASN A 411 -25.98 17.41 14.14
N ILE A 412 -26.87 16.51 14.60
CA ILE A 412 -28.29 16.82 14.79
C ILE A 412 -28.46 17.89 15.86
N GLY A 413 -27.71 17.83 16.96
CA GLY A 413 -27.68 18.89 17.98
C GLY A 413 -27.32 20.26 17.40
N LYS A 414 -26.30 20.32 16.54
CA LYS A 414 -25.92 21.54 15.80
C LYS A 414 -27.02 22.01 14.85
N MET A 415 -27.63 21.10 14.09
CA MET A 415 -28.74 21.41 13.18
C MET A 415 -29.91 22.01 13.94
N CYS A 416 -30.39 21.35 15.00
CA CYS A 416 -31.47 21.85 15.85
C CYS A 416 -31.14 23.22 16.44
N HIS A 417 -29.93 23.42 16.94
CA HIS A 417 -29.46 24.71 17.45
C HIS A 417 -29.52 25.81 16.39
N GLN A 418 -29.03 25.54 15.18
CA GLN A 418 -29.02 26.51 14.08
C GLN A 418 -30.43 26.85 13.59
N ILE A 419 -31.29 25.83 13.45
CA ILE A 419 -32.69 25.98 13.04
C ILE A 419 -33.44 26.87 14.05
N ILE A 420 -33.30 26.60 15.35
CA ILE A 420 -33.95 27.39 16.41
C ILE A 420 -33.34 28.79 16.50
N SER A 421 -32.02 28.91 16.39
CA SER A 421 -31.34 30.22 16.36
C SER A 421 -31.88 31.10 15.24
N HIS A 422 -32.08 30.53 14.05
CA HIS A 422 -32.65 31.25 12.91
C HIS A 422 -34.10 31.67 13.20
N HIS A 423 -34.93 30.74 13.63
CA HIS A 423 -36.35 30.98 13.93
C HIS A 423 -36.56 32.04 15.02
N LEU A 424 -35.78 31.99 16.11
CA LEU A 424 -35.87 32.99 17.17
C LEU A 424 -35.40 34.37 16.72
N ARG A 425 -34.40 34.45 15.82
CA ARG A 425 -33.98 35.72 15.23
C ARG A 425 -35.09 36.32 14.38
N GLU A 426 -35.82 35.50 13.62
CA GLU A 426 -36.99 35.95 12.86
C GLU A 426 -38.08 36.49 13.79
N ILE A 427 -38.44 35.75 14.86
CA ILE A 427 -39.43 36.20 15.86
C ILE A 427 -39.01 37.55 16.49
N LEU A 428 -37.74 37.71 16.87
CA LEU A 428 -37.26 38.91 17.55
C LEU A 428 -37.19 40.15 16.65
N ASN A 429 -37.08 39.96 15.33
CA ASN A 429 -37.13 41.04 14.35
C ASN A 429 -38.53 41.64 14.22
N HIS A 430 -39.59 40.91 14.61
CA HIS A 430 -40.94 41.46 14.68
C HIS A 430 -41.11 42.41 15.88
N ASN A 431 -42.13 43.27 15.79
CA ASN A 431 -42.53 44.15 16.89
C ASN A 431 -43.32 43.36 17.95
N LEU A 432 -42.59 42.73 18.86
CA LEU A 432 -43.19 41.94 19.93
C LEU A 432 -43.79 42.82 21.03
N SER A 433 -44.98 42.44 21.50
CA SER A 433 -45.52 42.96 22.75
C SER A 433 -44.59 42.62 23.92
N HIS A 434 -44.59 43.42 24.98
CA HIS A 434 -43.72 43.20 26.14
C HIS A 434 -43.86 41.80 26.78
N PRO A 435 -45.09 41.24 26.97
CA PRO A 435 -45.22 39.87 27.45
C PRO A 435 -44.64 38.83 26.49
N ALA A 436 -44.74 39.06 25.17
CA ALA A 436 -44.15 38.19 24.16
C ALA A 436 -42.61 38.26 24.18
N LEU A 437 -42.04 39.46 24.26
CA LEU A 437 -40.59 39.67 24.35
C LEU A 437 -39.99 39.01 25.61
N TYR A 438 -40.66 39.14 26.77
CA TYR A 438 -40.26 38.45 27.99
C TYR A 438 -40.20 36.93 27.80
N ARG A 439 -41.22 36.33 27.17
CA ARG A 439 -41.28 34.89 26.95
C ARG A 439 -40.13 34.37 26.09
N VAL A 440 -39.78 35.09 25.03
CA VAL A 440 -38.63 34.73 24.17
C VAL A 440 -37.32 34.83 24.93
N LEU A 441 -37.08 35.96 25.63
CA LEU A 441 -35.86 36.15 26.43
C LEU A 441 -35.74 35.12 27.57
N HIS A 442 -36.84 34.83 28.26
CA HIS A 442 -36.91 33.79 29.28
C HIS A 442 -36.60 32.42 28.68
N TRP A 443 -37.14 32.11 27.50
CA TRP A 443 -36.89 30.83 26.84
C TRP A 443 -35.41 30.68 26.46
N ILE A 444 -34.78 31.71 25.88
CA ILE A 444 -33.36 31.68 25.49
C ILE A 444 -32.43 31.54 26.69
N THR A 445 -32.71 32.28 27.78
CA THR A 445 -31.78 32.39 28.92
C THR A 445 -31.98 31.29 29.97
N ILE A 446 -33.21 30.79 30.13
CA ILE A 446 -33.56 29.86 31.21
C ILE A 446 -33.97 28.51 30.64
N VAL A 447 -34.92 28.45 29.70
CA VAL A 447 -35.46 27.17 29.20
C VAL A 447 -34.48 26.44 28.31
N TYR A 448 -33.82 27.13 27.38
CA TYR A 448 -32.91 26.51 26.42
C TYR A 448 -31.73 25.77 27.08
N PRO A 449 -30.97 26.38 28.01
CA PRO A 449 -29.87 25.70 28.70
C PRO A 449 -30.31 24.78 29.85
N SER A 450 -31.61 24.64 30.12
CA SER A 450 -32.10 23.86 31.26
C SER A 450 -31.92 22.36 31.09
N GLU A 451 -32.05 21.62 32.21
CA GLU A 451 -32.13 20.15 32.25
C GLU A 451 -33.36 19.64 31.47
N ASP A 452 -34.38 20.49 31.27
CA ASP A 452 -35.57 20.17 30.50
C ASP A 452 -35.36 20.32 28.99
N LEU A 453 -34.15 20.62 28.48
CA LEU A 453 -33.89 20.70 27.03
C LEU A 453 -32.45 20.27 26.68
N MET A 454 -31.50 21.21 26.72
CA MET A 454 -30.14 20.96 26.23
C MET A 454 -29.24 20.31 27.29
N ALA A 455 -29.50 20.53 28.58
CA ALA A 455 -28.76 19.91 29.67
C ALA A 455 -29.42 18.61 30.16
N HIS A 456 -30.25 17.99 29.32
CA HIS A 456 -30.95 16.76 29.65
C HIS A 456 -29.95 15.62 29.90
N PRO A 457 -30.07 14.85 31.00
CA PRO A 457 -29.07 13.86 31.39
C PRO A 457 -28.84 12.77 30.33
N GLU A 458 -29.88 12.39 29.58
CA GLU A 458 -29.80 11.38 28.52
C GLU A 458 -29.09 11.85 27.24
N LEU A 459 -28.83 13.15 27.10
CA LEU A 459 -28.04 13.69 25.97
C LEU A 459 -26.54 13.76 26.27
N SER A 460 -26.16 13.63 27.55
CA SER A 460 -24.76 13.58 27.98
C SER A 460 -24.21 12.16 27.85
N PRO A 461 -23.02 11.94 27.26
CA PRO A 461 -21.97 12.90 26.88
C PRO A 461 -21.96 13.34 25.40
N GLU A 462 -22.98 12.98 24.61
CA GLU A 462 -22.93 13.08 23.14
C GLU A 462 -23.12 14.51 22.59
N ILE A 463 -23.79 15.38 23.35
CA ILE A 463 -24.02 16.79 22.99
C ILE A 463 -23.51 17.69 24.12
N ASP A 464 -22.50 18.50 23.82
CA ASP A 464 -22.02 19.55 24.73
C ASP A 464 -22.55 20.92 24.28
N ILE A 465 -23.32 21.56 25.16
CA ILE A 465 -23.90 22.90 24.96
C ILE A 465 -22.79 23.94 24.77
N SER A 466 -21.63 23.75 25.42
CA SER A 466 -20.53 24.70 25.34
C SER A 466 -19.93 24.80 23.94
N GLU A 467 -19.99 23.72 23.16
CA GLU A 467 -19.51 23.66 21.78
C GLU A 467 -20.45 24.33 20.77
N LEU A 468 -21.74 24.44 21.10
CA LEU A 468 -22.76 25.00 20.20
C LEU A 468 -22.72 26.53 20.17
N GLY A 469 -22.16 27.15 21.22
CA GLY A 469 -22.13 28.60 21.35
C GLY A 469 -23.49 29.21 21.75
N PRO A 470 -23.59 30.54 21.81
CA PRO A 470 -24.81 31.22 22.20
C PRO A 470 -25.89 31.09 21.10
N LEU A 471 -27.11 30.77 21.50
CA LEU A 471 -28.25 30.57 20.58
C LEU A 471 -28.55 31.80 19.72
N ILE A 472 -28.26 32.99 20.24
CA ILE A 472 -28.40 34.26 19.54
C ILE A 472 -27.11 35.06 19.75
N PRO A 473 -26.63 35.82 18.75
CA PRO A 473 -25.49 36.71 18.93
C PRO A 473 -25.66 37.61 20.16
N THR A 474 -24.59 37.75 20.94
CA THR A 474 -24.61 38.50 22.21
C THR A 474 -25.03 39.97 22.01
N GLU A 475 -24.62 40.57 20.89
CA GLU A 475 -25.03 41.93 20.50
C GLU A 475 -26.54 42.08 20.35
N MET A 476 -27.18 41.12 19.66
CA MET A 476 -28.62 41.10 19.50
C MET A 476 -29.31 40.84 20.83
N MET A 477 -28.78 39.92 21.65
CA MET A 477 -29.31 39.69 23.00
C MET A 477 -29.34 40.98 23.80
N ASP A 478 -28.20 41.69 23.86
CA ASP A 478 -28.07 42.95 24.60
C ASP A 478 -29.04 44.02 24.10
N GLU A 479 -29.23 44.13 22.78
CA GLU A 479 -30.22 45.02 22.17
C GLU A 479 -31.64 44.68 22.64
N GLN A 480 -32.01 43.39 22.62
CA GLN A 480 -33.34 42.93 23.01
C GLN A 480 -33.59 43.09 24.51
N MET A 481 -32.58 42.86 25.35
CA MET A 481 -32.64 43.12 26.79
C MET A 481 -32.78 44.62 27.09
N ASN A 482 -32.09 45.47 26.34
CA ASN A 482 -32.25 46.92 26.42
C ASN A 482 -33.65 47.37 25.96
N ARG A 483 -34.19 46.76 24.89
CA ARG A 483 -35.57 46.99 24.43
C ARG A 483 -36.59 46.60 25.52
N TYR A 484 -36.38 45.46 26.17
CA TYR A 484 -37.20 45.01 27.29
C TYR A 484 -37.13 45.99 28.48
N THR A 485 -35.94 46.32 28.97
CA THR A 485 -35.78 47.22 30.14
C THR A 485 -36.32 48.63 29.90
N ARG A 486 -36.17 49.19 28.70
CA ARG A 486 -36.82 50.47 28.32
C ARG A 486 -38.34 50.37 28.40
N SER A 487 -38.92 49.30 27.87
CA SER A 487 -40.37 49.09 27.91
C SER A 487 -40.93 48.89 29.33
N VAL A 488 -40.14 48.35 30.26
CA VAL A 488 -40.48 48.26 31.70
C VAL A 488 -40.45 49.65 32.35
N ARG A 489 -39.40 50.43 32.10
CA ARG A 489 -39.21 51.77 32.71
C ARG A 489 -40.29 52.76 32.31
N VAL A 490 -40.70 52.76 31.05
CA VAL A 490 -41.82 53.60 30.58
C VAL A 490 -43.11 53.25 31.33
N ARG A 491 -43.39 51.96 31.55
CA ARG A 491 -44.59 51.51 32.26
C ARG A 491 -44.61 51.79 33.76
N HIS A 492 -43.45 51.83 34.41
CA HIS A 492 -43.33 52.13 35.85
C HIS A 492 -43.13 53.63 36.13
N GLY A 493 -42.91 54.46 35.10
CA GLY A 493 -42.82 55.91 35.21
C GLY A 493 -44.14 56.66 35.00
N ASP A 494 -45.19 55.97 34.55
CA ASP A 494 -46.54 56.51 34.32
C ASP A 494 -47.54 56.15 35.45
N VAL A 495 -47.05 55.79 36.65
CA VAL A 495 -47.88 55.53 37.86
C VAL A 495 -47.65 56.60 38.92
#